data_AF-A0A847FZC1-F1
#
_entry.id   AF-A0A847FZC1-F1
#
_cell.length_a   1.000
_cell.length_b   1.000
_cell.length_c   1.000
_cell.angle_alpha   90.00
_cell.angle_beta   90.00
_cell.angle_gamma   90.00
#
_symmetry.space_group_name_H-M   'P 1'
#
loop_
_entity.id
_entity.type
_entity.pdbx_description
1 polymer ?
#
loop_
_entity_poly.entity_id
_entity_poly.type
_entity_poly.pdbx_seq_one_letter_code
_entity_poly.pdbx_strand_id
1 'polypeptide(L)' 'MKNINPNCFVCNQPQSEVPLIQFQYKDIEYHVCPEHLPIMIHSPQKLTGLLPDAEKLKPHNQ' A
#
# COMPACT_ATOMS: atom_id res chain seq x y z
N MET A 1 0.89 -19.67 15.81
CA MET A 1 1.00 -18.94 14.52
C MET A 1 -0.14 -17.93 14.51
N LYS A 2 0.13 -16.61 14.45
CA LYS A 2 -0.96 -15.64 14.27
C LYS A 2 -1.38 -15.72 12.81
N ASN A 3 -2.62 -16.12 12.54
CA ASN A 3 -3.22 -15.90 11.24
C ASN A 3 -3.51 -14.41 11.14
N ILE A 4 -2.55 -13.66 10.59
CA ILE A 4 -2.79 -12.30 10.16
C ILE A 4 -3.53 -12.45 8.82
N ASN A 5 -4.78 -11.99 8.76
CA ASN A 5 -5.46 -11.78 7.48
C ASN A 5 -5.03 -10.39 7.01
N PRO A 6 -4.13 -10.28 6.02
CA PRO A 6 -3.69 -8.97 5.55
C PRO A 6 -4.81 -8.29 4.77
N ASN A 7 -4.80 -6.96 4.84
CA ASN A 7 -5.74 -6.09 4.14
C ASN A 7 -4.95 -5.06 3.35
N CYS A 8 -5.51 -4.62 2.21
CA CYS A 8 -4.96 -3.46 1.50
C CYS A 8 -4.95 -2.24 2.43
N PHE A 9 -3.79 -1.61 2.64
CA PHE A 9 -3.67 -0.47 3.55
C PHE A 9 -4.46 0.77 3.11
N VAL A 10 -4.94 0.80 1.85
CA VAL A 10 -5.71 1.91 1.29
C VAL A 10 -7.22 1.69 1.40
N CYS A 11 -7.73 0.54 0.93
CA CYS A 11 -9.17 0.27 0.88
C CYS A 11 -9.66 -0.74 1.92
N ASN A 12 -8.75 -1.30 2.74
CA ASN A 12 -9.03 -2.27 3.79
C ASN A 12 -9.68 -3.59 3.31
N GLN A 13 -9.69 -3.85 2.01
CA GLN A 13 -10.16 -5.11 1.44
C GLN A 13 -9.21 -6.27 1.85
N PRO A 14 -9.75 -7.40 2.34
CA PRO A 14 -8.94 -8.52 2.79
C PRO A 14 -8.40 -9.34 1.61
N GLN A 15 -7.33 -10.10 1.86
CA GLN A 15 -6.76 -11.04 0.89
C GLN A 15 -7.77 -12.08 0.36
N SER A 16 -8.84 -12.37 1.10
CA SER A 16 -9.91 -13.28 0.66
C SER A 16 -10.77 -12.72 -0.47
N GLU A 17 -10.78 -11.40 -0.67
CA GLU A 17 -11.60 -10.72 -1.68
C GLU A 17 -10.75 -10.19 -2.84
N VAL A 18 -9.52 -9.74 -2.58
CA VAL A 18 -8.61 -9.20 -3.60
C VAL A 18 -7.19 -9.72 -3.41
N PRO A 19 -6.41 -9.93 -4.49
CA PRO A 19 -4.99 -10.23 -4.35
C PRO A 19 -4.26 -9.05 -3.70
N LEU A 20 -3.26 -9.35 -2.88
CA LEU A 20 -2.42 -8.36 -2.21
C LEU A 20 -0.96 -8.54 -2.61
N ILE A 21 -0.26 -7.43 -2.79
CA ILE A 21 1.16 -7.33 -3.02
C ILE A 21 1.79 -6.84 -1.71
N GLN A 22 2.74 -7.59 -1.19
CA GLN A 22 3.46 -7.28 0.04
C GLN A 22 4.71 -6.44 -0.28
N PHE A 23 4.98 -5.42 0.54
CA PHE A 23 6.23 -4.66 0.51
C PHE A 23 6.65 -4.23 1.91
N GLN A 24 7.93 -3.86 2.07
CA GLN A 24 8.48 -3.39 3.34
C GLN A 24 8.82 -1.91 3.22
N TYR A 25 8.49 -1.14 4.25
CA TYR A 25 8.88 0.26 4.36
C TYR A 25 9.07 0.63 5.84
N LYS A 26 10.25 1.17 6.19
CA LYS A 26 10.63 1.48 7.57
C LYS A 26 10.42 0.33 8.56
N ASP A 27 10.86 -0.88 8.18
CA ASP A 27 10.72 -2.10 8.98
C ASP A 27 9.26 -2.50 9.29
N ILE A 28 8.30 -1.94 8.55
CA ILE A 28 6.88 -2.29 8.61
C ILE A 28 6.48 -2.97 7.30
N GLU A 29 5.75 -4.07 7.45
CA GLU A 29 5.14 -4.79 6.35
C GLU A 29 3.80 -4.15 5.96
N TYR A 30 3.66 -3.85 4.68
CA TYR A 30 2.44 -3.31 4.09
C TYR A 30 1.92 -4.23 2.98
N HIS A 31 0.61 -4.15 2.75
CA HIS A 31 -0.08 -4.90 1.72
C HIS A 31 -0.94 -3.95 0.90
N VAL A 32 -0.88 -4.02 -0.43
CA VAL A 32 -1.68 -3.18 -1.34
C VAL A 32 -2.35 -4.06 -2.39
N CYS A 33 -3.58 -3.75 -2.79
CA CYS A 33 -4.22 -4.46 -3.89
C CYS A 33 -3.86 -3.84 -5.26
N PRO A 34 -3.99 -4.58 -6.37
CA PRO A 34 -3.70 -4.07 -7.72
C PRO A 34 -4.47 -2.82 -8.11
N GLU A 35 -5.68 -2.60 -7.58
CA GLU A 35 -6.47 -1.39 -7.86
C GLU A 35 -5.81 -0.11 -7.29
N HIS A 36 -5.11 -0.23 -6.15
CA HIS A 36 -4.49 0.90 -5.45
C HIS A 36 -2.97 1.01 -5.70
N LEU A 37 -2.34 -0.03 -6.27
CA LEU A 37 -0.95 0.03 -6.72
C LEU A 37 -0.68 1.22 -7.70
N PRO A 38 -1.56 1.53 -8.69
CA PRO A 38 -1.38 2.69 -9.56
C PRO A 38 -1.27 4.02 -8.81
N ILE A 39 -1.96 4.19 -7.68
CA ILE A 39 -1.84 5.42 -6.88
C ILE A 39 -0.42 5.55 -6.33
N MET A 40 0.18 4.46 -5.85
CA MET A 40 1.58 4.48 -5.39
C MET A 40 2.56 4.87 -6.50
N ILE A 41 2.29 4.47 -7.75
CA ILE A 41 3.21 4.67 -8.88
C ILE A 41 3.02 6.05 -9.54
N HIS A 42 1.78 6.51 -9.66
CA HIS A 42 1.43 7.73 -10.42
C HIS A 42 1.14 8.94 -9.54
N SER A 43 0.77 8.76 -8.27
CA SER A 43 0.36 9.85 -7.37
C SER A 43 0.57 9.49 -5.89
N PRO A 44 1.80 9.11 -5.47
CA PRO A 44 2.03 8.57 -4.13
C PRO A 44 1.70 9.58 -3.02
N GLN A 45 1.73 10.89 -3.29
CA GLN A 45 1.41 11.92 -2.31
C GLN A 45 -0.04 11.84 -1.81
N LYS A 46 -0.95 11.22 -2.58
CA LYS A 46 -2.34 10.95 -2.14
C LYS A 46 -2.44 9.97 -0.97
N LEU A 47 -1.35 9.30 -0.61
CA LEU A 47 -1.28 8.34 0.49
C LEU A 47 -0.78 8.98 1.79
N THR A 48 -0.64 10.30 1.84
CA THR A 48 -0.30 11.03 3.06
C THR A 48 -1.28 10.69 4.17
N GLY A 49 -0.75 10.24 5.32
CA GLY A 49 -1.54 9.77 6.46
C GLY A 49 -1.93 8.28 6.42
N LEU A 50 -1.74 7.60 5.28
CA LEU A 50 -1.92 6.14 5.15
C LEU A 50 -0.57 5.41 5.07
N LEU A 51 0.41 6.01 4.39
CA LEU A 51 1.78 5.54 4.30
C LEU A 51 2.71 6.63 4.86
N PRO A 52 3.67 6.29 5.76
CA PRO A 52 4.59 7.28 6.31
C PRO A 52 5.43 7.94 5.20
N ASP A 53 5.68 9.25 5.33
CA ASP A 53 6.45 10.05 4.37
C ASP A 53 5.96 9.99 2.90
N ALA A 54 4.69 9.63 2.66
CA ALA A 54 4.14 9.55 1.31
C ALA A 54 4.24 10.88 0.55
N GLU A 55 4.24 12.02 1.25
CA GLU A 55 4.44 13.35 0.68
C GLU A 55 5.84 13.55 0.07
N LYS A 56 6.83 12.73 0.46
CA LYS A 56 8.22 12.78 -0.04
C LYS A 56 8.47 11.83 -1.21
N LEU A 57 7.54 10.91 -1.47
CA LEU A 57 7.63 9.98 -2.59
C LEU A 57 7.40 10.70 -3.92
N LYS A 58 8.04 10.23 -4.98
CA LYS A 58 7.91 10.79 -6.33
C LYS A 58 7.12 9.83 -7.22
N PRO A 59 6.24 10.33 -8.10
CA PRO A 59 5.63 9.50 -9.12
C PRO A 59 6.71 9.09 -10.14
N HIS A 60 6.53 7.95 -10.80
CA HIS A 60 7.55 7.36 -11.68
C HIS A 60 7.94 8.20 -12.90
N ASN A 61 7.13 9.21 -13.26
CA ASN A 61 7.27 10.02 -14.45
C ASN A 61 7.87 11.42 -14.20
N GLN A 62 8.59 11.59 -13.07
CA GLN A 62 9.30 12.82 -12.72
C GLN A 62 10.81 12.74 -12.98
#